data_AF-A0A7J8I4Z6-F1
#
_entry.id   AF-A0A7J8I4Z6-F1
#
_cell.length_a   1.000
_cell.length_b   1.000
_cell.length_c   1.000
_cell.angle_alpha   90.00
_cell.angle_beta   90.00
_cell.angle_gamma   90.00
#
_symmetry.space_group_name_H-M   'P 1'
#
loop_
_entity.id
_entity.type
_entity.pdbx_description
1 polymer ?
#
loop_
_entity_poly.entity_id
_entity_poly.type
_entity_poly.pdbx_seq_one_letter_code
_entity_poly.pdbx_strand_id
1 'polypeptide(L)'
;MIDMLAANSGRVTNLRRVTYVVLDEADRMFDMGFEPQVMRIVDNVRPDRQTVMFSATFPRAMEALARRILSKPIEVQVGGRSVVCSDVEQQVIVIEEEKKFLKLLELLGHYQESGSVIIFVDKQEHADGLLKDLMRASYPCMSLHGGIDQYDRDSIINDFKNGTCKLLVATSVAARGLDVKHLILVVNYSCPNHYEDYVHRAGRTGRAGNKGYAYTFITEDQARYAGDIIKALELSGTAVPPDLEKLWSDFKDQQKAEGKIIKKSSGFSGKGFKFDETEQALANERKKLQKAALGLQDSDDEDAAVDIDEQIESMFNSKKRVKDMAAPGTSSVPAPTAGNAEKLEIAKRLALRINAQKNLGIESQDVMQQATNAILRGGTILAPTVSAKTIAEQLAEKINAKLNYVPLEKQEEERQDGGQNESFKRYEEELEINDFPQTARWKVTSKEALQRISEYSEAAITIRGTYFPPGKEPKEGERKIYLAIESANELAVQKAKAEITRLIKEELIRLQNSYQPTNKGRYKVL
;
A
#
# COMPACT_ATOMS: atom_id res chain seq x y z
N MET A 1 21.92 12.41 -3.13
CA MET A 1 21.22 13.71 -3.36
C MET A 1 20.25 14.03 -2.23
N ILE A 2 19.32 13.13 -1.87
CA ILE A 2 18.39 13.36 -0.74
C ILE A 2 19.13 13.68 0.56
N ASP A 3 20.22 12.97 0.86
CA ASP A 3 21.02 13.24 2.07
C ASP A 3 21.63 14.64 2.06
N MET A 4 22.05 15.15 0.90
CA MET A 4 22.54 16.52 0.76
C MET A 4 21.42 17.56 0.89
N LEU A 5 20.21 17.24 0.42
CA LEU A 5 19.02 18.08 0.59
C LEU A 5 18.54 18.10 2.06
N ALA A 6 18.81 17.04 2.83
CA ALA A 6 18.49 16.96 4.25
C ALA A 6 19.63 17.49 5.15
N ALA A 7 20.87 17.52 4.65
CA ALA A 7 22.04 17.97 5.39
C ALA A 7 21.86 19.40 5.93
N ASN A 8 22.28 19.60 7.18
CA ASN A 8 22.11 20.84 7.93
C ASN A 8 20.69 21.42 7.85
N SER A 9 19.66 20.55 7.93
CA SER A 9 18.25 20.94 7.81
C SER A 9 17.92 21.66 6.50
N GLY A 10 18.52 21.21 5.39
CA GLY A 10 18.30 21.77 4.05
C GLY A 10 18.97 23.12 3.79
N ARG A 11 19.98 23.49 4.59
CA ARG A 11 20.76 24.72 4.41
C ARG A 11 21.93 24.57 3.43
N VAL A 12 22.38 23.34 3.17
CA VAL A 12 23.51 23.09 2.27
C VAL A 12 23.10 23.34 0.81
N THR A 13 21.97 22.80 0.37
CA THR A 13 21.47 22.95 -0.99
C THR A 13 19.95 22.82 -1.05
N ASN A 14 19.34 23.30 -2.13
CA ASN A 14 17.89 23.19 -2.39
C ASN A 14 17.60 23.14 -3.89
N LEU A 15 16.38 22.72 -4.24
CA LEU A 15 15.95 22.56 -5.64
C LEU A 15 15.13 23.75 -6.18
N ARG A 16 14.98 24.85 -5.42
CA ARG A 16 14.04 25.94 -5.76
C ARG A 16 14.35 26.64 -7.08
N ARG A 17 15.63 26.69 -7.46
CA ARG A 17 16.12 27.34 -8.68
C ARG A 17 16.36 26.38 -9.84
N VAL A 18 16.11 25.09 -9.67
CA VAL A 18 16.34 24.08 -10.71
C VAL A 18 15.28 24.24 -11.79
N THR A 19 15.71 24.57 -13.01
CA THR A 19 14.83 24.74 -14.19
C THR A 19 14.95 23.58 -15.18
N TYR A 20 15.93 22.69 -15.00
CA TYR A 20 16.25 21.61 -15.91
C TYR A 20 16.55 20.34 -15.11
N VAL A 21 15.85 19.25 -15.43
CA VAL A 21 16.02 17.93 -14.78
C VAL A 21 16.32 16.89 -15.85
N VAL A 22 17.37 16.09 -15.63
CA VAL A 22 17.70 14.94 -16.48
C VAL A 22 17.57 13.67 -15.66
N LEU A 23 16.79 12.73 -16.16
CA LEU A 23 16.71 11.36 -15.68
C LEU A 23 17.44 10.48 -16.69
N ASP A 24 18.67 10.09 -16.38
CA ASP A 24 19.47 9.20 -17.24
C ASP A 24 19.41 7.75 -16.74
N GLU A 25 19.47 6.78 -17.66
CA GLU A 25 19.21 5.35 -17.41
C GLU A 25 17.96 5.13 -16.55
N ALA A 26 16.85 5.76 -16.93
CA ALA A 26 15.64 5.85 -16.10
C ALA A 26 15.06 4.48 -15.72
N ASP A 27 14.95 3.56 -16.67
CA ASP A 27 14.63 2.13 -16.46
C ASP A 27 15.42 1.53 -15.30
N ARG A 28 16.71 1.86 -15.16
CA ARG A 28 17.53 1.36 -14.04
C ARG A 28 17.28 1.96 -12.71
N MET A 29 17.08 3.26 -12.66
CA MET A 29 16.75 3.91 -11.39
C MET A 29 15.53 3.22 -10.78
N PHE A 30 14.56 2.84 -11.61
CA PHE A 30 13.37 2.17 -11.12
C PHE A 30 13.52 0.68 -10.89
N ASP A 31 14.34 -0.05 -11.66
CA ASP A 31 14.71 -1.44 -11.34
C ASP A 31 15.40 -1.53 -9.97
N MET A 32 16.21 -0.54 -9.59
CA MET A 32 16.81 -0.44 -8.25
C MET A 32 15.81 -0.03 -7.16
N GLY A 33 14.56 0.22 -7.54
CA GLY A 33 13.50 0.71 -6.66
C GLY A 33 13.73 2.14 -6.18
N PHE A 34 14.47 2.97 -6.92
CA PHE A 34 14.60 4.40 -6.62
C PHE A 34 13.38 5.22 -7.04
N GLU A 35 12.28 4.60 -7.48
CA GLU A 35 11.03 5.30 -7.84
C GLU A 35 10.59 6.31 -6.77
N PRO A 36 10.48 5.94 -5.48
CA PRO A 36 10.01 6.88 -4.45
C PRO A 36 10.97 8.06 -4.27
N GLN A 37 12.29 7.82 -4.34
CA GLN A 37 13.33 8.83 -4.18
C GLN A 37 13.34 9.81 -5.35
N VAL A 38 13.25 9.30 -6.59
CA VAL A 38 13.17 10.11 -7.81
C VAL A 38 11.92 10.99 -7.78
N MET A 39 10.77 10.41 -7.44
CA MET A 39 9.52 11.17 -7.30
C MET A 39 9.65 12.29 -6.27
N ARG A 40 10.23 11.99 -5.10
CA ARG A 40 10.43 12.98 -4.06
C ARG A 40 11.34 14.13 -4.49
N ILE A 41 12.38 13.85 -5.27
CA ILE A 41 13.24 14.90 -5.85
C ILE A 41 12.43 15.74 -6.84
N VAL A 42 11.79 15.09 -7.81
CA VAL A 42 11.03 15.71 -8.91
C VAL A 42 9.89 16.59 -8.38
N ASP A 43 9.16 16.14 -7.35
CA ASP A 43 8.06 16.88 -6.71
C ASP A 43 8.54 18.11 -5.93
N ASN A 44 9.82 18.14 -5.53
CA ASN A 44 10.43 19.29 -4.85
C ASN A 44 11.10 20.28 -5.82
N VAL A 45 11.09 20.00 -7.13
CA VAL A 45 11.49 20.95 -8.17
C VAL A 45 10.27 21.75 -8.62
N ARG A 46 10.48 23.01 -9.03
CA ARG A 46 9.43 23.85 -9.63
C ARG A 46 8.67 23.12 -10.76
N PRO A 47 7.35 23.34 -10.93
CA PRO A 47 6.54 22.61 -11.91
C PRO A 47 6.84 23.01 -13.36
N ASP A 48 7.31 24.23 -13.60
CA ASP A 48 7.66 24.80 -14.91
C ASP A 48 9.12 24.51 -15.31
N ARG A 49 9.66 23.39 -14.82
CA ARG A 49 10.95 22.84 -15.23
C ARG A 49 10.84 22.14 -16.58
N GLN A 50 11.91 22.18 -17.35
CA GLN A 50 12.10 21.23 -18.44
C GLN A 50 12.62 19.91 -17.85
N THR A 51 11.99 18.79 -18.20
CA THR A 51 12.46 17.46 -17.78
C THR A 51 12.76 16.62 -19.01
N VAL A 52 13.96 16.05 -19.05
CA VAL A 52 14.42 15.13 -20.09
C VAL A 52 14.68 13.78 -19.45
N MET A 53 14.28 12.72 -20.15
CA MET A 53 14.40 11.36 -19.65
C MET A 53 15.00 10.48 -20.74
N PHE A 54 16.09 9.80 -20.39
CA PHE A 54 16.79 8.85 -21.23
C PHE A 54 16.62 7.45 -20.63
N SER A 55 16.29 6.49 -21.48
CA SER A 55 16.10 5.10 -21.08
C SER A 55 16.35 4.21 -22.28
N ALA A 56 17.07 3.10 -22.08
CA ALA A 56 17.33 2.17 -23.17
C ALA A 56 16.15 1.21 -23.39
N THR A 57 15.41 0.93 -22.32
CA THR A 57 14.20 0.09 -22.35
C THR A 57 12.98 0.89 -21.91
N PHE A 58 11.81 0.57 -22.46
CA PHE A 58 10.57 1.30 -22.13
C PHE A 58 9.41 0.37 -21.80
N PRO A 59 9.50 -0.40 -20.67
CA PRO A 59 8.41 -1.26 -20.22
C PRO A 59 7.18 -0.44 -19.80
N ARG A 60 6.00 -1.08 -19.70
CA ARG A 60 4.75 -0.41 -19.34
C ARG A 60 4.81 0.34 -18.00
N ALA A 61 5.53 -0.19 -17.01
CA ALA A 61 5.73 0.48 -15.73
C ALA A 61 6.52 1.79 -15.88
N MET A 62 7.56 1.77 -16.73
CA MET A 62 8.36 2.95 -17.06
C MET A 62 7.54 3.99 -17.82
N GLU A 63 6.67 3.56 -18.74
CA GLU A 63 5.75 4.44 -19.46
C GLU A 63 4.78 5.15 -18.52
N ALA A 64 4.17 4.43 -17.58
CA ALA A 64 3.29 5.00 -16.58
C ALA A 64 4.01 6.06 -15.71
N LEU A 65 5.27 5.81 -15.39
CA LEU A 65 6.09 6.72 -14.63
C LEU A 65 6.49 7.96 -15.44
N ALA A 66 6.91 7.78 -16.69
CA ALA A 66 7.23 8.87 -17.61
C ALA A 66 6.06 9.85 -17.73
N ARG A 67 4.82 9.34 -17.85
CA ARG A 67 3.60 10.15 -17.88
C ARG A 67 3.36 10.94 -16.59
N ARG A 68 3.87 10.47 -15.45
CA ARG A 68 3.74 11.16 -14.14
C ARG A 68 4.80 12.25 -13.97
N ILE A 69 6.01 12.04 -14.50
CA ILE A 69 7.13 12.99 -14.35
C ILE A 69 7.13 14.07 -15.44
N LEU A 70 6.81 13.71 -16.68
CA LEU A 70 6.96 14.55 -17.86
C LEU A 70 5.64 15.24 -18.23
N SER A 71 5.72 16.52 -18.64
CA SER A 71 4.57 17.27 -19.15
C SER A 71 4.62 17.34 -20.67
N LYS A 72 3.62 16.74 -21.34
CA LYS A 72 3.51 16.68 -22.81
C LYS A 72 4.85 16.36 -23.51
N PRO A 73 5.51 15.23 -23.18
CA PRO A 73 6.83 14.92 -23.71
C PRO A 73 6.79 14.64 -25.21
N ILE A 74 7.89 14.97 -25.89
CA ILE A 74 8.19 14.47 -27.23
C ILE A 74 8.97 13.18 -27.06
N GLU A 75 8.47 12.09 -27.64
CA GLU A 75 9.16 10.80 -27.64
C GLU A 75 10.07 10.71 -28.87
N VAL A 76 11.37 10.49 -28.61
CA VAL A 76 12.37 10.25 -29.65
C VAL A 76 12.89 8.83 -29.48
N GLN A 77 12.49 7.95 -30.40
CA GLN A 77 12.93 6.57 -30.42
C GLN A 77 14.05 6.40 -31.46
N VAL A 78 15.22 5.98 -31.00
CA VAL A 78 16.35 5.63 -31.87
C VAL A 78 16.45 4.10 -31.93
N GLY A 79 16.14 3.52 -33.08
CA GLY A 79 16.09 2.06 -33.26
C GLY A 79 14.78 1.43 -32.77
N GLY A 80 14.83 0.17 -32.32
CA GLY A 80 13.68 -0.59 -31.81
C GLY A 80 13.40 -0.34 -30.32
N ARG A 81 12.14 -0.49 -29.89
CA ARG A 81 11.74 -0.30 -28.49
C ARG A 81 12.31 -1.43 -27.63
N SER A 82 13.26 -1.09 -26.74
CA SER A 82 13.95 -2.03 -25.86
C SER A 82 14.79 -3.10 -26.58
N VAL A 83 15.27 -2.85 -27.80
CA VAL A 83 16.00 -3.86 -28.59
C VAL A 83 17.50 -3.57 -28.58
N VAL A 84 18.32 -4.62 -28.60
CA VAL A 84 19.77 -4.48 -28.80
C VAL A 84 20.05 -3.95 -30.22
N CYS A 85 21.02 -3.04 -30.35
CA CYS A 85 21.37 -2.44 -31.63
C CYS A 85 21.75 -3.51 -32.67
N SER A 86 21.34 -3.34 -33.92
CA SER A 86 21.67 -4.24 -35.03
C SER A 86 23.17 -4.32 -35.34
N ASP A 87 23.94 -3.32 -34.91
CA ASP A 87 25.40 -3.31 -35.05
C ASP A 87 26.12 -4.22 -34.04
N VAL A 88 25.38 -4.78 -33.07
CA VAL A 88 25.91 -5.73 -32.08
C VAL A 88 25.60 -7.16 -32.52
N GLU A 89 26.65 -7.91 -32.83
CA GLU A 89 26.54 -9.35 -33.05
C GLU A 89 26.46 -10.07 -31.70
N GLN A 90 25.34 -10.74 -31.45
CA GLN A 90 25.04 -11.40 -30.19
C GLN A 90 25.24 -12.90 -30.34
N GLN A 91 26.04 -13.48 -29.44
CA GLN A 91 26.35 -14.91 -29.40
C GLN A 91 26.09 -15.44 -28.00
N VAL A 92 25.30 -16.51 -27.89
CA VAL A 92 24.98 -17.14 -26.60
C VAL A 92 25.47 -18.57 -26.62
N ILE A 93 26.26 -18.93 -25.61
CA ILE A 93 26.92 -20.23 -25.53
C ILE A 93 26.47 -20.90 -24.23
N VAL A 94 25.78 -22.03 -24.37
CA VAL A 94 25.51 -22.93 -23.25
C VAL A 94 26.80 -23.66 -22.91
N ILE A 95 27.32 -23.44 -21.71
CA ILE A 95 28.66 -23.90 -21.33
C ILE A 95 28.71 -24.26 -19.84
N GLU A 96 29.47 -25.31 -19.52
CA GLU A 96 29.78 -25.68 -18.14
C GLU A 96 30.72 -24.66 -17.49
N GLU A 97 30.59 -24.46 -16.17
CA GLU A 97 31.35 -23.46 -15.42
C GLU A 97 32.87 -23.58 -15.61
N GLU A 98 33.38 -24.81 -15.59
CA GLU A 98 34.82 -25.11 -15.73
C GLU A 98 35.40 -24.73 -17.11
N LYS A 99 34.55 -24.73 -18.14
CA LYS A 99 34.94 -24.42 -19.52
C LYS A 99 34.88 -22.92 -19.84
N LYS A 100 34.20 -22.12 -19.00
CA LYS A 100 34.04 -20.66 -19.22
C LYS A 100 35.38 -19.94 -19.33
N PHE A 101 36.33 -20.26 -18.46
CA PHE A 101 37.63 -19.58 -18.46
C PHE A 101 38.40 -19.84 -19.77
N LEU A 102 38.48 -21.09 -20.23
CA LEU A 102 39.13 -21.42 -21.50
C LEU A 102 38.43 -20.76 -22.69
N LYS A 103 37.09 -20.74 -22.70
CA LYS A 103 36.32 -20.04 -23.73
C LYS A 103 36.57 -18.54 -23.71
N LEU A 104 36.68 -17.93 -22.53
CA LEU A 104 37.04 -16.52 -22.39
C LEU A 104 38.43 -16.24 -23.00
N LEU A 105 39.44 -17.07 -22.70
CA LEU A 105 40.77 -16.90 -23.27
C LEU A 105 40.78 -16.99 -24.80
N GLU A 106 40.00 -17.90 -25.38
CA GLU A 106 39.80 -17.99 -26.83
C GLU A 106 39.27 -16.67 -27.40
N LEU A 107 38.21 -16.11 -26.80
CA LEU A 107 37.64 -14.83 -27.23
C LEU A 107 38.64 -13.68 -27.08
N LEU A 108 39.36 -13.62 -25.96
CA LEU A 108 40.37 -12.58 -25.74
C LEU A 108 41.49 -12.65 -26.79
N GLY A 109 41.92 -13.85 -27.17
CA GLY A 109 42.90 -14.05 -28.24
C GLY A 109 42.47 -13.48 -29.59
N HIS A 110 41.17 -13.44 -29.89
CA HIS A 110 40.65 -12.86 -31.13
C HIS A 110 40.44 -11.35 -31.07
N TYR A 111 39.94 -10.83 -29.94
CA TYR A 111 39.39 -9.46 -29.90
C TYR A 111 40.26 -8.45 -29.15
N GLN A 112 41.13 -8.89 -28.21
CA GLN A 112 41.84 -7.96 -27.32
C GLN A 112 42.81 -7.01 -28.04
N GLU A 113 43.42 -7.45 -29.14
CA GLU A 113 44.30 -6.59 -29.92
C GLU A 113 43.53 -5.50 -30.66
N SER A 114 42.27 -5.80 -31.04
CA SER A 114 41.42 -4.96 -31.89
C SER A 114 40.73 -3.81 -31.15
N GLY A 115 40.57 -3.89 -29.83
CA GLY A 115 39.89 -2.84 -29.06
C GLY A 115 39.74 -3.17 -27.58
N SER A 116 38.99 -2.33 -26.87
CA SER A 116 38.71 -2.55 -25.46
C SER A 116 37.62 -3.60 -25.25
N VAL A 117 37.79 -4.41 -24.22
CA VAL A 117 36.92 -5.52 -23.85
C VAL A 117 36.41 -5.31 -22.43
N ILE A 118 35.11 -5.51 -22.23
CA ILE A 118 34.51 -5.58 -20.89
C ILE A 118 33.99 -6.98 -20.64
N ILE A 119 34.36 -7.55 -19.49
CA ILE A 119 33.85 -8.81 -18.98
C ILE A 119 32.92 -8.52 -17.80
N PHE A 120 31.67 -8.90 -17.91
CA PHE A 120 30.68 -8.77 -16.84
C PHE A 120 30.59 -10.01 -15.97
N VAL A 121 30.67 -9.79 -14.66
CA VAL A 121 30.43 -10.77 -13.61
C VAL A 121 29.30 -10.29 -12.68
N ASP A 122 28.74 -11.21 -11.91
CA ASP A 122 27.60 -10.97 -11.01
C ASP A 122 28.02 -10.38 -9.66
N LYS A 123 29.16 -10.81 -9.13
CA LYS A 123 29.64 -10.45 -7.77
C LYS A 123 31.05 -9.88 -7.79
N GLN A 124 31.38 -9.09 -6.76
CA GLN A 124 32.71 -8.51 -6.60
C GLN A 124 33.79 -9.58 -6.38
N GLU A 125 33.48 -10.64 -5.62
CA GLU A 125 34.43 -11.71 -5.34
C GLU A 125 34.80 -12.47 -6.62
N HIS A 126 33.83 -12.62 -7.53
CA HIS A 126 34.06 -13.20 -8.85
C HIS A 126 34.88 -12.27 -9.76
N ALA A 127 34.72 -10.95 -9.62
CA ALA A 127 35.54 -9.98 -10.37
C ALA A 127 37.02 -10.10 -9.98
N ASP A 128 37.30 -10.14 -8.68
CA ASP A 128 38.67 -10.25 -8.17
C ASP A 128 39.27 -11.64 -8.41
N GLY A 129 38.44 -12.70 -8.36
CA GLY A 129 38.83 -14.05 -8.74
C GLY A 129 39.27 -14.10 -10.20
N LEU A 130 38.42 -13.62 -11.11
CA LEU A 130 38.69 -13.62 -12.54
C LEU A 130 39.88 -12.73 -12.90
N LEU A 131 40.05 -11.58 -12.25
CA LEU A 131 41.24 -10.74 -12.37
C LEU A 131 42.52 -11.53 -12.08
N LYS A 132 42.57 -12.26 -10.97
CA LYS A 132 43.73 -13.08 -10.59
C LYS A 132 44.02 -14.17 -11.61
N ASP A 133 42.98 -14.79 -12.16
CA ASP A 133 43.12 -15.86 -13.15
C ASP A 133 43.63 -15.32 -14.49
N LEU A 134 43.10 -14.19 -14.95
CA LEU A 134 43.54 -13.50 -16.16
C LEU A 134 44.99 -13.00 -16.03
N MET A 135 45.35 -12.39 -14.88
CA MET A 135 46.71 -11.95 -14.62
C MET A 135 47.70 -13.14 -14.63
N ARG A 136 47.31 -14.29 -14.06
CA ARG A 136 48.12 -15.53 -14.13
C ARG A 136 48.25 -16.05 -15.56
N ALA A 137 47.21 -15.91 -16.38
CA ALA A 137 47.23 -16.23 -17.80
C ALA A 137 47.94 -15.16 -18.66
N SER A 138 48.60 -14.17 -18.05
CA SER A 138 49.32 -13.08 -18.72
C SER A 138 48.42 -12.13 -19.52
N TYR A 139 47.19 -11.92 -19.05
CA TYR A 139 46.24 -10.93 -19.57
C TYR A 139 46.12 -9.74 -18.61
N PRO A 140 46.78 -8.60 -18.91
CA PRO A 140 46.68 -7.41 -18.08
C PRO A 140 45.24 -6.89 -18.08
N CYS A 141 44.62 -6.86 -16.90
CA CYS A 141 43.26 -6.41 -16.73
C CYS A 141 43.09 -5.60 -15.44
N MET A 142 41.98 -4.88 -15.35
CA MET A 142 41.53 -4.18 -14.15
C MET A 142 40.19 -4.74 -13.70
N SER A 143 39.88 -4.67 -12.40
CA SER A 143 38.55 -4.98 -11.88
C SER A 143 37.79 -3.70 -11.53
N LEU A 144 36.45 -3.70 -11.68
CA LEU A 144 35.58 -2.59 -11.32
C LEU A 144 34.30 -3.11 -10.63
N HIS A 145 34.22 -2.93 -9.31
CA HIS A 145 33.09 -3.32 -8.49
C HIS A 145 32.83 -2.31 -7.37
N GLY A 146 31.77 -2.51 -6.57
CA GLY A 146 31.35 -1.57 -5.51
C GLY A 146 32.24 -1.54 -4.26
N GLY A 147 33.22 -2.44 -4.18
CA GLY A 147 34.18 -2.52 -3.08
C GLY A 147 35.47 -1.73 -3.33
N ILE A 148 35.62 -1.13 -4.51
CA ILE A 148 36.79 -0.32 -4.88
C ILE A 148 36.60 1.10 -4.32
N ASP A 149 37.66 1.67 -3.74
CA ASP A 149 37.66 3.06 -3.28
C ASP A 149 37.35 4.01 -4.45
N GLN A 150 36.68 5.12 -4.17
CA GLN A 150 36.32 6.12 -5.16
C GLN A 150 37.56 6.65 -5.92
N TYR A 151 38.69 6.86 -5.24
CA TYR A 151 39.93 7.32 -5.89
C TYR A 151 40.44 6.29 -6.91
N ASP A 152 40.56 5.03 -6.50
CA ASP A 152 41.02 3.94 -7.37
C ASP A 152 40.03 3.68 -8.50
N ARG A 153 38.72 3.77 -8.21
CA ARG A 153 37.64 3.67 -9.19
C ARG A 153 37.82 4.70 -10.30
N ASP A 154 38.06 5.95 -9.96
CA ASP A 154 38.25 7.02 -10.94
C ASP A 154 39.53 6.81 -11.76
N SER A 155 40.61 6.31 -11.14
CA SER A 155 41.84 5.92 -11.86
C SER A 155 41.58 4.80 -12.87
N ILE A 156 40.94 3.71 -12.44
CA ILE A 156 40.62 2.54 -13.30
C ILE A 156 39.75 2.96 -14.48
N ILE A 157 38.73 3.80 -14.24
CA ILE A 157 37.86 4.31 -15.30
C ILE A 157 38.67 5.15 -16.30
N ASN A 158 39.58 5.99 -15.82
CA ASN A 158 40.41 6.82 -16.69
C ASN A 158 41.42 5.98 -17.49
N ASP A 159 42.08 5.01 -16.85
CA ASP A 159 43.03 4.10 -17.50
C ASP A 159 42.35 3.26 -18.58
N PHE A 160 41.12 2.81 -18.33
CA PHE A 160 40.34 2.07 -19.32
C PHE A 160 39.87 2.96 -20.48
N LYS A 161 39.40 4.18 -20.18
CA LYS A 161 38.98 5.16 -21.20
C LYS A 161 40.13 5.62 -22.10
N ASN A 162 41.31 5.78 -21.52
CA ASN A 162 42.52 6.18 -22.25
C ASN A 162 43.17 5.01 -23.01
N GLY A 163 42.72 3.78 -22.77
CA GLY A 163 43.25 2.58 -23.42
C GLY A 163 44.59 2.12 -22.84
N THR A 164 45.02 2.63 -21.67
CA THR A 164 46.18 2.16 -20.93
C THR A 164 46.04 0.67 -20.62
N CYS A 165 44.84 0.27 -20.20
CA CYS A 165 44.45 -1.13 -20.08
C CYS A 165 43.19 -1.35 -20.92
N LYS A 166 43.23 -2.36 -21.79
CA LYS A 166 42.14 -2.66 -22.74
C LYS A 166 41.15 -3.70 -22.19
N LEU A 167 41.40 -4.31 -21.04
CA LEU A 167 40.58 -5.37 -20.50
C LEU A 167 40.05 -5.01 -19.11
N LEU A 168 38.74 -4.94 -18.97
CA LEU A 168 38.07 -4.59 -17.72
C LEU A 168 37.09 -5.69 -17.29
N VAL A 169 37.28 -6.22 -16.08
CA VAL A 169 36.32 -7.10 -15.42
C VAL A 169 35.43 -6.25 -14.51
N ALA A 170 34.12 -6.28 -14.69
CA ALA A 170 33.23 -5.41 -13.93
C ALA A 170 31.92 -6.07 -13.51
N THR A 171 31.34 -5.59 -12.41
CA THR A 171 29.95 -5.90 -12.08
C THR A 171 28.99 -4.97 -12.80
N SER A 172 27.76 -5.44 -13.07
CA SER A 172 26.73 -4.63 -13.73
C SER A 172 26.50 -3.27 -13.09
N VAL A 173 26.61 -3.19 -11.76
CA VAL A 173 26.36 -1.95 -11.02
C VAL A 173 27.52 -0.98 -11.18
N ALA A 174 28.75 -1.48 -11.11
CA ALA A 174 29.93 -0.64 -11.10
C ALA A 174 30.30 -0.12 -12.49
N ALA A 175 29.96 -0.85 -13.56
CA ALA A 175 30.20 -0.41 -14.94
C ALA A 175 29.13 0.57 -15.49
N ARG A 176 28.12 0.95 -14.70
CA ARG A 176 27.10 1.92 -15.14
C ARG A 176 27.71 3.30 -15.33
N GLY A 177 27.20 4.05 -16.31
CA GLY A 177 27.78 5.34 -16.69
C GLY A 177 29.20 5.25 -17.27
N LEU A 178 29.74 4.05 -17.47
CA LEU A 178 31.00 3.87 -18.18
C LEU A 178 30.75 4.07 -19.68
N ASP A 179 31.25 5.19 -20.19
CA ASP A 179 31.24 5.51 -21.61
C ASP A 179 32.66 5.33 -22.20
N VAL A 180 32.82 4.31 -23.05
CA VAL A 180 34.07 3.99 -23.73
C VAL A 180 33.81 3.90 -25.22
N LYS A 181 34.50 4.74 -26.01
CA LYS A 181 34.26 4.90 -27.45
C LYS A 181 34.64 3.66 -28.28
N HIS A 182 35.69 2.94 -27.86
CA HIS A 182 36.27 1.83 -28.62
C HIS A 182 36.09 0.48 -27.92
N LEU A 183 34.87 0.19 -27.48
CA LEU A 183 34.53 -1.10 -26.88
C LEU A 183 34.09 -2.07 -27.97
N ILE A 184 34.94 -3.04 -28.30
CA ILE A 184 34.70 -4.00 -29.39
C ILE A 184 33.96 -5.25 -28.93
N LEU A 185 34.23 -5.69 -27.69
CA LEU A 185 33.71 -6.95 -27.16
C LEU A 185 33.14 -6.75 -25.76
N VAL A 186 31.92 -7.24 -25.58
CA VAL A 186 31.29 -7.46 -24.29
C VAL A 186 31.20 -8.96 -24.04
N VAL A 187 31.71 -9.43 -22.90
CA VAL A 187 31.55 -10.83 -22.47
C VAL A 187 30.75 -10.87 -21.19
N ASN A 188 29.54 -11.41 -21.24
CA ASN A 188 28.77 -11.77 -20.05
C ASN A 188 29.29 -13.12 -19.53
N TYR A 189 30.33 -13.09 -18.69
CA TYR A 189 30.91 -14.28 -18.07
C TYR A 189 29.93 -14.90 -17.08
N SER A 190 29.27 -14.05 -16.28
CA SER A 190 28.07 -14.40 -15.53
C SER A 190 26.83 -13.93 -16.30
N CYS A 191 25.91 -14.86 -16.58
CA CYS A 191 24.64 -14.57 -17.25
C CYS A 191 23.89 -13.42 -16.52
N PRO A 192 23.39 -12.41 -17.25
CA PRO A 192 22.53 -11.38 -16.66
C PRO A 192 21.25 -12.02 -16.10
N ASN A 193 20.74 -11.46 -15.00
CA ASN A 193 19.63 -12.03 -14.25
C ASN A 193 18.24 -11.52 -14.67
N HIS A 194 18.18 -10.57 -15.60
CA HIS A 194 16.97 -9.98 -16.16
C HIS A 194 17.25 -9.35 -17.53
N TYR A 195 16.19 -9.24 -18.33
CA TYR A 195 16.20 -8.73 -19.70
C TYR A 195 16.93 -7.39 -19.87
N GLU A 196 16.63 -6.41 -19.02
CA GLU A 196 17.16 -5.05 -19.15
C GLU A 196 18.70 -5.03 -18.99
N ASP A 197 19.27 -5.93 -18.16
CA ASP A 197 20.73 -6.05 -17.92
C ASP A 197 21.44 -6.70 -19.08
N TYR A 198 20.80 -7.65 -19.73
CA TYR A 198 21.29 -8.11 -21.00
C TYR A 198 21.39 -6.97 -22.03
N VAL A 199 20.32 -6.20 -22.21
CA VAL A 199 20.28 -5.09 -23.19
C VAL A 199 21.33 -4.02 -22.88
N HIS A 200 21.48 -3.61 -21.62
CA HIS A 200 22.46 -2.57 -21.25
C HIS A 200 23.90 -3.02 -21.34
N ARG A 201 24.20 -4.29 -21.00
CA ARG A 201 25.54 -4.84 -21.16
C ARG A 201 25.89 -4.95 -22.63
N ALA A 202 25.04 -5.57 -23.44
CA ALA A 202 25.24 -5.68 -24.89
C ALA A 202 25.35 -4.30 -25.57
N GLY A 203 24.55 -3.32 -25.12
CA GLY A 203 24.61 -1.93 -25.59
C GLY A 203 25.86 -1.14 -25.19
N ARG A 204 26.84 -1.74 -24.49
CA ARG A 204 28.15 -1.10 -24.27
C ARG A 204 29.05 -1.16 -25.50
N THR A 205 28.79 -2.07 -26.43
CA THR A 205 29.44 -2.13 -27.75
C THR A 205 28.49 -1.71 -28.87
N GLY A 206 28.94 -1.71 -30.12
CA GLY A 206 28.12 -1.37 -31.29
C GLY A 206 27.75 0.12 -31.36
N ARG A 207 28.67 1.01 -30.97
CA ARG A 207 28.44 2.46 -30.86
C ARG A 207 29.10 3.22 -32.01
N ALA A 208 28.52 4.37 -32.36
CA ALA A 208 29.05 5.31 -33.36
C ALA A 208 29.30 4.69 -34.75
N GLY A 209 28.48 3.72 -35.16
CA GLY A 209 28.57 3.04 -36.46
C GLY A 209 29.63 1.94 -36.53
N ASN A 210 30.36 1.66 -35.44
CA ASN A 210 31.25 0.52 -35.37
C ASN A 210 30.47 -0.74 -35.00
N LYS A 211 30.83 -1.87 -35.61
CA LYS A 211 30.31 -3.18 -35.19
C LYS A 211 30.86 -3.56 -33.82
N GLY A 212 30.02 -4.24 -33.06
CA GLY A 212 30.34 -4.75 -31.74
C GLY A 212 29.99 -6.22 -31.59
N TYR A 213 30.60 -6.89 -30.61
CA TYR A 213 30.35 -8.29 -30.31
C TYR A 213 29.92 -8.46 -28.86
N ALA A 214 28.86 -9.23 -28.62
CA ALA A 214 28.36 -9.54 -27.29
C ALA A 214 28.26 -11.06 -27.10
N TYR A 215 29.17 -11.64 -26.32
CA TYR A 215 29.15 -13.07 -25.97
C TYR A 215 28.53 -13.27 -24.60
N THR A 216 27.63 -14.22 -24.48
CA THR A 216 26.99 -14.56 -23.20
C THR A 216 27.16 -16.03 -22.87
N PHE A 217 27.75 -16.30 -21.71
CA PHE A 217 27.86 -17.64 -21.17
C PHE A 217 26.67 -17.91 -20.26
N ILE A 218 26.00 -19.04 -20.50
CA ILE A 218 24.91 -19.52 -19.67
C ILE A 218 25.16 -20.98 -19.30
N THR A 219 25.00 -21.30 -18.02
CA THR A 219 25.14 -22.65 -17.49
C THR A 219 23.77 -23.29 -17.30
N GLU A 220 23.73 -24.61 -17.10
CA GLU A 220 22.47 -25.35 -16.93
C GLU A 220 21.67 -24.89 -15.69
N ASP A 221 22.34 -24.54 -14.60
CA ASP A 221 21.73 -23.99 -13.38
C ASP A 221 21.12 -22.59 -13.59
N GLN A 222 21.50 -21.93 -14.68
CA GLN A 222 21.05 -20.59 -15.06
C GLN A 222 19.90 -20.61 -16.07
N ALA A 223 19.30 -21.78 -16.34
CA ALA A 223 18.22 -21.96 -17.32
C ALA A 223 17.03 -20.99 -17.14
N ARG A 224 16.76 -20.55 -15.91
CA ARG A 224 15.73 -19.53 -15.60
C ARG A 224 15.90 -18.22 -16.39
N TYR A 225 17.13 -17.85 -16.73
CA TYR A 225 17.44 -16.62 -17.45
C TYR A 225 17.39 -16.77 -18.97
N ALA A 226 17.39 -18.01 -19.48
CA ALA A 226 17.37 -18.30 -20.91
C ALA A 226 16.16 -17.66 -21.61
N GLY A 227 14.99 -17.64 -20.97
CA GLY A 227 13.78 -17.05 -21.53
C GLY A 227 13.90 -15.56 -21.86
N ASP A 228 14.60 -14.78 -21.03
CA ASP A 228 14.80 -13.35 -21.27
C ASP A 228 15.83 -13.12 -22.39
N ILE A 229 16.87 -13.95 -22.46
CA ILE A 229 17.89 -13.87 -23.51
C ILE A 229 17.31 -14.28 -24.87
N ILE A 230 16.54 -15.36 -24.94
CA ILE A 230 15.85 -15.78 -26.17
C ILE A 230 14.98 -14.65 -26.70
N LYS A 231 14.18 -14.02 -25.82
CA LYS A 231 13.37 -12.86 -26.18
C LYS A 231 14.22 -11.70 -26.73
N ALA A 232 15.40 -11.46 -26.17
CA ALA A 232 16.29 -10.40 -26.66
C ALA A 232 16.81 -10.71 -28.07
N LEU A 233 17.23 -11.96 -28.33
CA LEU A 233 17.70 -12.42 -29.64
C LEU A 233 16.59 -12.36 -30.70
N GLU A 234 15.38 -12.84 -30.37
CA GLU A 234 14.22 -12.78 -31.25
C GLU A 234 13.88 -11.34 -31.65
N LEU A 235 13.87 -10.43 -30.67
CA LEU A 235 13.57 -9.01 -30.90
C LEU A 235 14.65 -8.29 -31.73
N SER A 236 15.91 -8.70 -31.62
CA SER A 236 17.01 -8.17 -32.44
C SER A 236 17.15 -8.85 -33.80
N GLY A 237 16.32 -9.87 -34.10
CA GLY A 237 16.41 -10.65 -35.34
C GLY A 237 17.64 -11.57 -35.41
N THR A 238 18.26 -11.86 -34.26
CA THR A 238 19.39 -12.78 -34.16
C THR A 238 18.88 -14.22 -34.04
N ALA A 239 19.49 -15.15 -34.75
CA ALA A 239 19.12 -16.57 -34.65
C ALA A 239 19.37 -17.10 -33.23
N VAL A 240 18.38 -17.77 -32.67
CA VAL A 240 18.48 -18.37 -31.34
C VAL A 240 19.27 -19.68 -31.44
N PRO A 241 20.33 -19.89 -30.62
CA PRO A 241 21.06 -21.15 -30.62
C PRO A 241 20.16 -22.33 -30.19
N PRO A 242 20.21 -23.48 -30.89
CA PRO A 242 19.39 -24.65 -30.56
C PRO A 242 19.59 -25.14 -29.12
N ASP A 243 20.83 -25.08 -28.61
CA ASP A 243 21.14 -25.48 -27.24
C ASP A 243 20.47 -24.58 -26.20
N LEU A 244 20.32 -23.28 -26.51
CA LEU A 244 19.63 -22.32 -25.64
C LEU A 244 18.11 -22.56 -25.64
N GLU A 245 17.53 -22.85 -26.81
CA GLU A 245 16.12 -23.23 -26.91
C GLU A 245 15.82 -24.50 -26.13
N LYS A 246 16.69 -25.51 -26.27
CA LYS A 246 16.60 -26.77 -25.53
C LYS A 246 16.68 -26.51 -24.02
N LEU A 247 17.67 -25.75 -23.56
CA LEU A 247 17.83 -25.39 -22.14
C LEU A 247 16.57 -24.73 -21.56
N TRP A 248 15.94 -23.85 -22.34
CA TRP A 248 14.69 -23.19 -21.92
C TRP A 248 13.48 -24.12 -21.95
N SER A 249 13.40 -25.03 -22.93
CA SER A 249 12.35 -26.04 -23.00
C SER A 249 12.42 -27.00 -21.81
N ASP A 250 13.60 -27.53 -21.53
CA ASP A 250 13.84 -28.47 -20.42
C ASP A 250 13.48 -27.81 -19.08
N PHE A 251 13.83 -26.54 -18.90
CA PHE A 251 13.45 -25.78 -17.70
C PHE A 251 11.92 -25.59 -17.59
N LYS A 252 11.22 -25.30 -18.68
CA LYS A 252 9.75 -25.20 -18.67
C LYS A 252 9.10 -26.51 -18.30
N ASP A 253 9.58 -27.62 -18.85
CA ASP A 253 9.05 -28.95 -18.60
C ASP A 253 9.29 -29.36 -17.15
N GLN A 254 10.46 -29.07 -16.59
CA GLN A 254 10.76 -29.28 -15.17
C GLN A 254 9.85 -28.44 -14.25
N GLN A 255 9.67 -27.15 -14.52
CA GLN A 255 8.77 -26.30 -13.71
C GLN A 255 7.32 -26.77 -13.79
N LYS A 256 6.88 -27.22 -14.97
CA LYS A 256 5.55 -27.78 -15.18
C LYS A 256 5.37 -29.11 -14.42
N ALA A 257 6.39 -29.97 -14.41
CA ALA A 257 6.39 -31.21 -13.62
C ALA A 257 6.33 -30.93 -12.12
N GLU A 258 6.94 -29.84 -11.65
CA GLU A 258 6.86 -29.35 -10.27
C GLU A 258 5.54 -28.62 -9.94
N GLY A 259 4.61 -28.50 -10.89
CA GLY A 259 3.33 -27.81 -10.70
C GLY A 259 3.45 -26.28 -10.58
N LYS A 260 4.60 -25.69 -10.93
CA LYS A 260 4.86 -24.26 -10.84
C LYS A 260 4.53 -23.58 -12.17
N ILE A 261 3.74 -22.52 -12.11
CA ILE A 261 3.48 -21.65 -13.26
C ILE A 261 4.63 -20.64 -13.37
N ILE A 262 5.38 -20.69 -14.47
CA ILE A 262 6.38 -19.66 -14.79
C ILE A 262 5.64 -18.37 -15.12
N LYS A 263 5.54 -17.46 -14.14
CA LYS A 263 5.15 -16.07 -14.42
C LYS A 263 6.30 -15.42 -15.19
N LYS A 264 6.01 -14.86 -16.38
CA LYS A 264 6.95 -13.98 -17.09
C LYS A 264 7.22 -12.77 -16.19
N SER A 265 8.31 -12.83 -15.43
CA SER A 265 8.74 -11.74 -14.57
C SER A 265 9.21 -10.59 -15.46
N SER A 266 8.33 -9.61 -15.73
CA SER A 266 8.79 -8.32 -16.23
C SER A 266 9.76 -7.74 -15.20
N GLY A 267 10.99 -7.42 -15.59
CA GLY A 267 12.17 -7.09 -14.77
C GLY A 267 12.07 -5.93 -13.78
N PHE A 268 10.87 -5.46 -13.48
CA PHE A 268 10.60 -4.32 -12.61
C PHE A 268 10.33 -4.68 -11.14
N SER A 269 10.69 -5.90 -10.68
CA SER A 269 10.47 -6.34 -9.30
C SER A 269 11.73 -6.25 -8.43
N GLY A 270 12.51 -5.19 -8.59
CA GLY A 270 13.56 -4.88 -7.62
C GLY A 270 12.95 -4.77 -6.23
N LYS A 271 13.43 -5.59 -5.29
CA LYS A 271 13.39 -5.22 -3.88
C LYS A 271 14.41 -4.09 -3.76
N GLY A 272 14.01 -2.86 -4.13
CA GLY A 272 14.81 -1.68 -3.87
C GLY A 272 15.07 -1.51 -2.39
N PHE A 273 15.73 -0.41 -2.00
CA PHE A 273 15.93 -0.08 -0.60
C PHE A 273 14.58 -0.20 0.13
N LYS A 274 14.44 -1.26 0.93
CA LYS A 274 13.20 -1.52 1.64
C LYS A 274 13.13 -0.45 2.71
N PHE A 275 12.22 0.48 2.52
CA PHE A 275 11.61 1.15 3.65
C PHE A 275 11.14 0.06 4.64
N ASP A 276 11.26 0.32 5.95
CA ASP A 276 10.93 -0.65 7.01
C ASP A 276 9.61 -1.39 6.72
N GLU A 277 9.44 -2.63 7.20
CA GLU A 277 8.24 -3.45 6.94
C GLU A 277 6.92 -2.68 7.20
N THR A 278 6.95 -1.71 8.11
CA THR A 278 5.88 -0.77 8.42
C THR A 278 5.52 0.17 7.25
N GLU A 279 6.50 0.70 6.55
CA GLU A 279 6.33 1.65 5.45
C GLU A 279 5.93 0.92 4.15
N GLN A 280 6.36 -0.34 3.98
CA GLN A 280 5.90 -1.20 2.89
C GLN A 280 4.43 -1.65 3.10
N ALA A 281 4.01 -1.90 4.36
CA ALA A 281 2.62 -2.15 4.71
C ALA A 281 1.74 -0.91 4.45
N LEU A 282 2.19 0.27 4.88
CA LEU A 282 1.50 1.54 4.63
C LEU A 282 1.40 1.89 3.14
N ALA A 283 2.42 1.57 2.33
CA ALA A 283 2.37 1.80 0.88
C ALA A 283 1.36 0.88 0.17
N ASN A 284 1.24 -0.37 0.63
CA ASN A 284 0.24 -1.31 0.12
C ASN A 284 -1.18 -0.90 0.53
N GLU A 285 -1.35 -0.46 1.77
CA GLU A 285 -2.61 0.07 2.28
C GLU A 285 -3.03 1.35 1.54
N ARG A 286 -2.07 2.24 1.27
CA ARG A 286 -2.25 3.45 0.46
C ARG A 286 -2.61 3.15 -0.99
N LYS A 287 -1.98 2.14 -1.63
CA LYS A 287 -2.37 1.70 -2.98
C LYS A 287 -3.77 1.09 -3.00
N LYS A 288 -4.14 0.32 -1.98
CA LYS A 288 -5.47 -0.27 -1.83
C LYS A 288 -6.55 0.82 -1.69
N LEU A 289 -6.29 1.84 -0.86
CA LEU A 289 -7.15 3.01 -0.67
C LEU A 289 -7.21 3.91 -1.91
N GLN A 290 -6.09 4.13 -2.61
CA GLN A 290 -6.05 4.96 -3.81
C GLN A 290 -6.80 4.31 -4.99
N LYS A 291 -6.73 2.99 -5.11
CA LYS A 291 -7.51 2.23 -6.09
C LYS A 291 -9.01 2.28 -5.78
N ALA A 292 -9.38 2.21 -4.49
CA ALA A 292 -10.75 2.40 -4.02
C ALA A 292 -11.29 3.82 -4.28
N ALA A 293 -10.46 4.86 -4.12
CA ALA A 293 -10.86 6.25 -4.32
C ALA A 293 -11.02 6.67 -5.80
N LEU A 294 -10.38 5.98 -6.74
CA LEU A 294 -10.43 6.28 -8.18
C LEU A 294 -11.52 5.51 -8.94
N GLY A 295 -12.29 4.65 -8.26
CA GLY A 295 -13.43 3.94 -8.85
C GLY A 295 -13.09 2.90 -9.94
N LEU A 296 -11.81 2.51 -10.09
CA LEU A 296 -11.44 1.38 -10.96
C LEU A 296 -11.64 0.07 -10.20
N GLN A 297 -12.84 -0.51 -10.32
CA GLN A 297 -13.15 -1.88 -9.92
C GLN A 297 -12.44 -2.86 -10.87
N ASP A 298 -11.46 -3.61 -10.38
CA ASP A 298 -11.21 -4.96 -10.90
C ASP A 298 -12.27 -5.87 -10.28
N SER A 299 -12.87 -6.71 -11.10
CA SER A 299 -14.16 -7.37 -10.89
C SER A 299 -14.15 -8.59 -9.95
N ASP A 300 -13.37 -8.59 -8.86
CA ASP A 300 -13.26 -9.81 -8.03
C ASP A 300 -13.24 -9.60 -6.49
N ASP A 301 -13.45 -8.39 -5.97
CA ASP A 301 -13.55 -8.17 -4.51
C ASP A 301 -14.69 -7.20 -4.18
N GLU A 302 -15.93 -7.70 -4.14
CA GLU A 302 -17.03 -7.03 -3.45
C GLU A 302 -16.85 -7.25 -1.94
N ASP A 303 -16.67 -6.19 -1.14
CA ASP A 303 -17.11 -6.07 0.29
C ASP A 303 -16.46 -4.94 1.13
N ALA A 304 -15.57 -4.08 0.61
CA ALA A 304 -14.79 -3.19 1.49
C ALA A 304 -15.32 -1.76 1.76
N ALA A 305 -16.54 -1.40 1.31
CA ALA A 305 -17.02 -0.01 1.42
C ALA A 305 -17.85 0.31 2.67
N VAL A 306 -18.05 -0.64 3.59
CA VAL A 306 -19.00 -0.50 4.73
C VAL A 306 -18.29 -0.32 6.10
N ASP A 307 -16.97 -0.56 6.19
CA ASP A 307 -16.34 -0.92 7.49
C ASP A 307 -15.94 0.25 8.42
N ILE A 308 -15.65 1.46 7.92
CA ILE A 308 -15.11 2.55 8.79
C ILE A 308 -16.21 3.18 9.65
N ASP A 309 -17.43 3.28 9.13
CA ASP A 309 -18.57 3.83 9.87
C ASP A 309 -19.01 2.87 10.99
N GLU A 310 -19.05 1.56 10.71
CA GLU A 310 -19.35 0.51 11.70
C GLU A 310 -18.25 0.38 12.78
N GLN A 311 -16.98 0.51 12.40
CA GLN A 311 -15.86 0.48 13.35
C GLN A 311 -15.88 1.66 14.34
N ILE A 312 -16.33 2.84 13.90
CA ILE A 312 -16.39 4.01 14.77
C ILE A 312 -17.63 3.96 15.68
N GLU A 313 -18.77 3.48 15.16
CA GLU A 313 -19.96 3.26 15.99
C GLU A 313 -19.75 2.16 17.04
N SER A 314 -19.05 1.07 16.70
CA SER A 314 -18.70 0.00 17.65
C SER A 314 -17.69 0.42 18.73
N MET A 315 -16.86 1.45 18.47
CA MET A 315 -15.99 2.06 19.49
C MET A 315 -16.73 3.01 20.44
N PHE A 316 -17.95 3.44 20.12
CA PHE A 316 -18.77 4.24 21.02
C PHE A 316 -19.65 3.34 21.91
N ASN A 317 -19.22 3.15 23.15
CA ASN A 317 -20.06 2.47 24.15
C ASN A 317 -21.10 3.46 24.74
N SER A 318 -22.09 3.84 23.93
CA SER A 318 -23.11 4.82 24.35
C SER A 318 -24.18 4.20 25.25
N LYS A 319 -24.38 4.77 26.45
CA LYS A 319 -25.47 4.37 27.36
C LYS A 319 -26.56 5.44 27.36
N LYS A 320 -27.73 5.09 26.82
CA LYS A 320 -28.93 5.95 26.82
C LYS A 320 -29.76 5.72 28.09
N ARG A 321 -30.17 6.80 28.75
CA ARG A 321 -31.08 6.77 29.91
C ARG A 321 -32.17 7.82 29.73
N VAL A 322 -33.41 7.43 30.01
CA VAL A 322 -34.56 8.34 30.06
C VAL A 322 -35.01 8.42 31.50
N LYS A 323 -35.10 9.63 32.05
CA LYS A 323 -35.62 9.87 33.40
C LYS A 323 -36.92 10.66 33.32
N ASP A 324 -37.94 10.15 33.99
CA ASP A 324 -39.18 10.88 34.26
C ASP A 324 -38.99 11.68 35.56
N MET A 325 -39.20 12.99 35.54
CA MET A 325 -39.13 13.84 36.73
C MET A 325 -40.52 14.28 37.16
N ALA A 326 -40.88 14.02 38.43
CA ALA A 326 -42.06 14.61 39.07
C ALA A 326 -41.68 15.95 39.73
N ALA A 327 -42.55 16.96 39.63
CA ALA A 327 -42.34 18.28 40.22
C ALA A 327 -42.36 18.24 41.77
N PRO A 328 -41.56 19.07 42.48
CA PRO A 328 -41.52 19.04 43.93
C PRO A 328 -42.65 19.89 44.56
N GLY A 329 -43.47 19.30 45.43
CA GLY A 329 -44.37 20.08 46.30
C GLY A 329 -45.43 19.30 47.12
N THR A 330 -45.09 19.03 48.38
CA THR A 330 -45.96 18.91 49.59
C THR A 330 -46.97 17.75 49.78
N SER A 331 -47.04 17.33 51.04
CA SER A 331 -47.65 16.15 51.66
C SER A 331 -49.17 16.18 51.87
N SER A 332 -49.87 15.05 51.69
CA SER A 332 -50.74 14.36 52.68
C SER A 332 -51.57 13.20 52.05
N VAL A 333 -51.80 12.15 52.85
CA VAL A 333 -52.42 10.80 52.63
C VAL A 333 -53.97 10.88 52.36
N PRO A 334 -54.78 9.83 51.97
CA PRO A 334 -54.68 8.38 52.27
C PRO A 334 -55.11 7.33 51.19
N ALA A 335 -55.03 6.05 51.60
CA ALA A 335 -55.09 4.78 50.85
C ALA A 335 -56.40 4.45 50.07
N PRO A 336 -56.35 3.55 49.05
CA PRO A 336 -57.46 3.33 48.11
C PRO A 336 -58.41 2.16 48.49
N THR A 337 -59.68 2.28 48.05
CA THR A 337 -60.73 1.24 48.15
C THR A 337 -60.88 0.37 46.89
N ALA A 338 -61.50 -0.80 47.08
CA ALA A 338 -61.37 -2.04 46.32
C ALA A 338 -62.06 -2.15 44.94
N GLY A 339 -62.26 -1.07 44.18
CA GLY A 339 -62.93 -1.11 42.87
C GLY A 339 -62.03 -1.39 41.65
N ASN A 340 -60.73 -1.15 41.76
CA ASN A 340 -59.80 -1.19 40.62
C ASN A 340 -59.04 -2.53 40.45
N ALA A 341 -59.22 -3.47 41.37
CA ALA A 341 -58.50 -4.75 41.35
C ALA A 341 -59.06 -5.72 40.28
N GLU A 342 -60.39 -5.80 40.12
CA GLU A 342 -61.00 -6.76 39.17
C GLU A 342 -60.75 -6.41 37.70
N LYS A 343 -60.74 -5.12 37.33
CA LYS A 343 -60.43 -4.70 35.95
C LYS A 343 -58.98 -4.96 35.58
N LEU A 344 -58.05 -4.81 36.53
CA LEU A 344 -56.63 -5.11 36.34
C LEU A 344 -56.37 -6.61 36.22
N GLU A 345 -57.15 -7.43 36.93
CA GLU A 345 -56.99 -8.89 36.92
C GLU A 345 -57.54 -9.53 35.65
N ILE A 346 -58.66 -9.02 35.11
CA ILE A 346 -59.18 -9.44 33.80
C ILE A 346 -58.20 -9.04 32.67
N ALA A 347 -57.63 -7.83 32.72
CA ALA A 347 -56.62 -7.37 31.76
C ALA A 347 -55.32 -8.20 31.82
N LYS A 348 -54.85 -8.54 33.02
CA LYS A 348 -53.69 -9.43 33.22
C LYS A 348 -53.96 -10.85 32.70
N ARG A 349 -55.18 -11.37 32.86
CA ARG A 349 -55.54 -12.73 32.40
C ARG A 349 -55.64 -12.80 30.88
N LEU A 350 -56.09 -11.74 30.23
CA LEU A 350 -56.09 -11.63 28.76
C LEU A 350 -54.66 -11.52 28.20
N ALA A 351 -53.81 -10.70 28.84
CA ALA A 351 -52.41 -10.53 28.49
C ALA A 351 -51.59 -11.82 28.69
N LEU A 352 -51.86 -12.59 29.75
CA LEU A 352 -51.23 -13.88 29.99
C LEU A 352 -51.64 -14.95 28.98
N ARG A 353 -52.89 -14.91 28.47
CA ARG A 353 -53.36 -15.84 27.44
C ARG A 353 -52.71 -15.55 26.08
N ILE A 354 -52.42 -14.29 25.78
CA ILE A 354 -51.66 -13.87 24.59
C ILE A 354 -50.18 -14.28 24.72
N ASN A 355 -49.59 -14.16 25.90
CA ASN A 355 -48.20 -14.57 26.15
C ASN A 355 -48.01 -16.10 26.17
N ALA A 356 -49.01 -16.87 26.61
CA ALA A 356 -48.92 -18.34 26.66
C ALA A 356 -48.95 -19.02 25.29
N GLN A 357 -49.47 -18.35 24.24
CA GLN A 357 -49.40 -18.85 22.86
C GLN A 357 -48.07 -18.53 22.16
N LYS A 358 -47.18 -17.75 22.78
CA LYS A 358 -45.91 -17.28 22.18
C LYS A 358 -44.71 -17.48 23.11
N ASN A 359 -44.59 -18.66 23.72
CA ASN A 359 -43.40 -18.97 24.52
C ASN A 359 -42.54 -20.06 23.87
N LEU A 360 -41.46 -19.63 23.23
CA LEU A 360 -40.17 -20.33 23.22
C LEU A 360 -39.05 -19.27 23.33
N GLY A 361 -38.44 -19.22 24.53
CA GLY A 361 -37.03 -18.96 24.80
C GLY A 361 -36.37 -17.69 24.25
N ILE A 362 -36.02 -16.77 25.14
CA ILE A 362 -35.03 -15.72 24.91
C ILE A 362 -33.64 -16.32 25.18
N GLU A 363 -32.97 -16.77 24.12
CA GLU A 363 -31.54 -16.56 23.90
C GLU A 363 -31.43 -15.94 22.50
N SER A 364 -30.94 -14.70 22.42
CA SER A 364 -30.79 -13.97 21.17
C SER A 364 -29.64 -14.56 20.35
N GLN A 365 -29.94 -15.59 19.55
CA GLN A 365 -29.19 -15.93 18.34
C GLN A 365 -30.04 -15.61 17.12
N ASP A 366 -29.38 -15.00 16.14
CA ASP A 366 -29.95 -14.49 14.91
C ASP A 366 -30.58 -15.63 14.09
N VAL A 367 -31.82 -15.43 13.61
CA VAL A 367 -32.63 -16.48 12.96
C VAL A 367 -31.95 -17.00 11.67
N MET A 368 -31.03 -16.22 11.11
CA MET A 368 -30.21 -16.59 9.96
C MET A 368 -29.07 -17.58 10.30
N GLN A 369 -28.59 -17.59 11.55
CA GLN A 369 -27.56 -18.52 12.06
C GLN A 369 -28.13 -19.91 12.40
N GLN A 370 -29.41 -19.99 12.80
CA GLN A 370 -30.07 -21.28 13.05
C GLN A 370 -30.36 -22.04 11.75
N ALA A 371 -30.73 -21.33 10.67
CA ALA A 371 -30.96 -21.93 9.36
C ALA A 371 -29.68 -22.54 8.75
N THR A 372 -28.54 -21.87 8.93
CA THR A 372 -27.22 -22.34 8.46
C THR A 372 -26.73 -23.56 9.25
N ASN A 373 -26.95 -23.62 10.56
CA ASN A 373 -26.60 -24.78 11.38
C ASN A 373 -27.46 -26.03 11.11
N ALA A 374 -28.72 -25.87 10.70
CA ALA A 374 -29.59 -26.99 10.32
C ALA A 374 -29.20 -27.62 8.97
N ILE A 375 -28.73 -26.80 8.03
CA ILE A 375 -28.21 -27.24 6.71
C ILE A 375 -26.92 -28.07 6.87
N LEU A 376 -26.05 -27.69 7.82
CA LEU A 376 -24.81 -28.40 8.12
C LEU A 376 -25.00 -29.78 8.79
N ARG A 377 -26.19 -30.09 9.33
CA ARG A 377 -26.49 -31.38 10.00
C ARG A 377 -27.47 -32.29 9.24
N GLY A 378 -27.81 -31.96 7.99
CA GLY A 378 -28.52 -32.89 7.09
C GLY A 378 -29.99 -33.19 7.44
N GLY A 379 -30.70 -32.25 8.08
CA GLY A 379 -32.13 -32.39 8.38
C GLY A 379 -33.05 -31.82 7.30
N THR A 380 -34.22 -32.43 7.10
CA THR A 380 -35.23 -32.04 6.11
C THR A 380 -35.97 -30.73 6.48
N ILE A 381 -36.24 -29.89 5.49
CA ILE A 381 -36.72 -28.51 5.63
C ILE A 381 -38.24 -28.44 5.84
N LEU A 382 -38.68 -27.63 6.82
CA LEU A 382 -39.98 -26.94 6.81
C LEU A 382 -39.69 -25.44 7.03
N ALA A 383 -39.87 -24.62 5.99
CA ALA A 383 -39.64 -23.17 6.07
C ALA A 383 -40.84 -22.48 6.71
N PRO A 384 -40.67 -21.60 7.72
CA PRO A 384 -41.74 -20.73 8.16
C PRO A 384 -41.90 -19.56 7.17
N THR A 385 -43.11 -19.38 6.66
CA THR A 385 -43.47 -18.24 5.80
C THR A 385 -43.57 -16.98 6.65
N VAL A 386 -42.57 -16.10 6.59
CA VAL A 386 -42.71 -14.73 7.11
C VAL A 386 -43.61 -13.96 6.13
N SER A 387 -44.71 -13.38 6.64
CA SER A 387 -45.65 -12.63 5.81
C SER A 387 -44.93 -11.47 5.12
N ALA A 388 -45.09 -11.36 3.79
CA ALA A 388 -44.51 -10.27 2.99
C ALA A 388 -44.88 -8.87 3.52
N LYS A 389 -45.98 -8.77 4.29
CA LYS A 389 -46.42 -7.54 4.95
C LYS A 389 -45.39 -7.02 5.97
N THR A 390 -44.76 -7.90 6.75
CA THR A 390 -43.83 -7.51 7.83
C THR A 390 -42.47 -7.04 7.29
N ILE A 391 -42.04 -7.60 6.16
CA ILE A 391 -40.80 -7.19 5.49
C ILE A 391 -40.98 -5.83 4.81
N ALA A 392 -42.15 -5.58 4.21
CA ALA A 392 -42.50 -4.30 3.61
C ALA A 392 -42.58 -3.16 4.64
N GLU A 393 -43.14 -3.43 5.83
CA GLU A 393 -43.22 -2.46 6.93
C GLU A 393 -41.82 -2.06 7.45
N GLN A 394 -40.89 -3.00 7.61
CA GLN A 394 -39.53 -2.71 8.06
C GLN A 394 -38.70 -1.92 7.02
N LEU A 395 -38.90 -2.20 5.73
CA LEU A 395 -38.27 -1.44 4.64
C LEU A 395 -38.81 -0.01 4.55
N ALA A 396 -40.12 0.15 4.74
CA ALA A 396 -40.75 1.47 4.77
C ALA A 396 -40.25 2.32 5.95
N GLU A 397 -40.08 1.73 7.14
CA GLU A 397 -39.52 2.43 8.31
C GLU A 397 -38.06 2.87 8.10
N LYS A 398 -37.23 2.03 7.48
CA LYS A 398 -35.84 2.41 7.14
C LYS A 398 -35.79 3.55 6.12
N ILE A 399 -36.69 3.56 5.14
CA ILE A 399 -36.78 4.63 4.14
C ILE A 399 -37.28 5.93 4.79
N ASN A 400 -38.28 5.85 5.67
CA ASN A 400 -38.81 7.00 6.40
C ASN A 400 -37.77 7.62 7.35
N ALA A 401 -36.95 6.80 8.02
CA ALA A 401 -35.83 7.26 8.84
C ALA A 401 -34.72 7.93 8.00
N LYS A 402 -34.45 7.43 6.80
CA LYS A 402 -33.46 8.00 5.88
C LYS A 402 -33.92 9.32 5.24
N LEU A 403 -35.23 9.49 5.08
CA LEU A 403 -35.87 10.69 4.51
C LEU A 403 -36.38 11.69 5.56
N ASN A 404 -36.25 11.37 6.86
CA ASN A 404 -36.71 12.19 7.98
C ASN A 404 -38.23 12.51 7.92
N TYR A 405 -39.04 11.56 7.44
CA TYR A 405 -40.49 11.69 7.25
C TYR A 405 -41.27 10.95 8.36
N VAL A 406 -42.25 11.62 8.98
CA VAL A 406 -43.14 11.03 10.00
C VAL A 406 -44.56 10.90 9.44
N PRO A 407 -45.18 9.71 9.45
CA PRO A 407 -46.55 9.52 8.95
C PRO A 407 -47.59 10.32 9.74
N LEU A 408 -48.58 10.90 9.04
CA LEU A 408 -49.67 11.71 9.60
C LEU A 408 -50.50 11.01 10.68
N GLU A 409 -50.66 9.69 10.59
CA GLU A 409 -51.41 8.88 11.57
C GLU A 409 -50.77 8.91 12.97
N LYS A 410 -49.43 8.94 13.07
CA LYS A 410 -48.71 9.10 14.34
C LYS A 410 -48.83 10.53 14.90
N GLN A 411 -48.97 11.53 14.03
CA GLN A 411 -49.18 12.92 14.46
C GLN A 411 -50.60 13.18 14.98
N GLU A 412 -51.58 12.39 14.52
CA GLU A 412 -52.96 12.46 15.00
C GLU A 412 -53.15 11.73 16.34
N GLU A 413 -52.42 10.62 16.58
CA GLU A 413 -52.38 9.95 17.88
C GLU A 413 -51.79 10.85 19.00
N GLU A 414 -50.73 11.61 18.71
CA GLU A 414 -50.13 12.55 19.67
C GLU A 414 -51.04 13.76 20.00
N ARG A 415 -52.00 14.11 19.13
CA ARG A 415 -52.95 15.20 19.37
C ARG A 415 -54.14 14.80 20.24
N GLN A 416 -54.45 13.52 20.35
CA GLN A 416 -55.63 13.05 21.11
C GLN A 416 -55.34 12.73 22.59
N ASP A 417 -54.07 12.59 22.98
CA ASP A 417 -53.69 12.25 24.37
C ASP A 417 -53.39 13.47 25.27
N GLY A 418 -53.85 14.66 24.86
CA GLY A 418 -53.64 15.95 25.54
C GLY A 418 -54.43 16.14 26.85
N GLY A 419 -54.43 15.16 27.75
CA GLY A 419 -55.18 15.19 29.01
C GLY A 419 -54.38 14.78 30.25
N GLN A 420 -53.79 15.77 30.92
CA GLN A 420 -53.41 15.80 32.34
C GLN A 420 -52.39 14.77 32.86
N ASN A 421 -51.11 15.03 32.61
CA ASN A 421 -50.01 15.03 33.60
C ASN A 421 -48.70 15.36 32.84
N GLU A 422 -48.21 16.60 32.95
CA GLU A 422 -46.91 16.95 32.35
C GLU A 422 -45.77 16.30 33.15
N SER A 423 -45.40 15.07 32.77
CA SER A 423 -44.09 14.52 33.09
C SER A 423 -43.08 15.07 32.08
N PHE A 424 -42.14 15.91 32.53
CA PHE A 424 -41.04 16.34 31.69
C PHE A 424 -40.03 15.19 31.57
N LYS A 425 -39.89 14.62 30.36
CA LYS A 425 -38.90 13.59 30.04
C LYS A 425 -37.54 14.23 29.82
N ARG A 426 -36.52 13.79 30.57
CA ARG A 426 -35.12 14.18 30.35
C ARG A 426 -34.35 13.04 29.72
N TYR A 427 -33.70 13.34 28.60
CA TYR A 427 -32.86 12.41 27.86
C TYR A 427 -31.40 12.64 28.22
N GLU A 428 -30.73 11.59 28.69
CA GLU A 428 -29.32 11.58 29.04
C GLU A 428 -28.60 10.52 28.20
N GLU A 429 -27.50 10.89 27.57
CA GLU A 429 -26.62 9.97 26.85
C GLU A 429 -25.16 10.17 27.27
N GLU A 430 -24.49 9.08 27.63
CA GLU A 430 -23.08 9.07 28.00
C GLU A 430 -22.25 8.52 26.83
N LEU A 431 -21.28 9.30 26.36
CA LEU A 431 -20.36 8.93 25.28
C LEU A 431 -18.94 8.76 25.83
N GLU A 432 -18.49 7.51 25.99
CA GLU A 432 -17.11 7.23 26.45
C GLU A 432 -16.10 7.62 25.37
N ILE A 433 -15.13 8.46 25.73
CA ILE A 433 -14.11 8.94 24.78
C ILE A 433 -12.69 8.48 25.14
N ASN A 434 -12.52 7.69 26.20
CA ASN A 434 -11.23 7.34 26.78
C ASN A 434 -10.26 6.70 25.78
N ASP A 435 -10.78 5.83 24.93
CA ASP A 435 -9.98 4.96 24.07
C ASP A 435 -9.62 5.62 22.72
N PHE A 436 -10.07 6.87 22.49
CA PHE A 436 -9.67 7.67 21.33
C PHE A 436 -8.28 8.34 21.52
N PRO A 437 -7.54 8.60 20.42
CA PRO A 437 -6.27 9.32 20.45
C PRO A 437 -6.37 10.68 21.17
N GLN A 438 -5.28 11.10 21.80
CA GLN A 438 -5.24 12.31 22.64
C GLN A 438 -5.74 13.57 21.91
N THR A 439 -5.37 13.73 20.64
CA THR A 439 -5.77 14.85 19.79
C THR A 439 -7.28 14.85 19.51
N ALA A 440 -7.87 13.69 19.24
CA ALA A 440 -9.31 13.54 19.06
C ALA A 440 -10.08 13.86 20.35
N ARG A 441 -9.60 13.35 21.49
CA ARG A 441 -10.20 13.67 22.81
C ARG A 441 -10.14 15.16 23.10
N TRP A 442 -8.99 15.79 22.94
CA TRP A 442 -8.84 17.24 23.15
C TRP A 442 -9.71 18.08 22.22
N LYS A 443 -9.90 17.64 20.97
CA LYS A 443 -10.78 18.31 20.02
C LYS A 443 -12.21 18.39 20.56
N VAL A 444 -12.77 17.27 21.01
CA VAL A 444 -14.15 17.20 21.52
C VAL A 444 -14.34 17.66 22.95
N THR A 445 -13.27 17.74 23.76
CA THR A 445 -13.31 18.33 25.10
C THR A 445 -12.89 19.81 25.13
N SER A 446 -12.57 20.41 23.99
CA SER A 446 -12.18 21.83 23.93
C SER A 446 -13.37 22.74 24.22
N LYS A 447 -13.14 23.82 24.97
CA LYS A 447 -14.20 24.80 25.32
C LYS A 447 -14.93 25.33 24.08
N GLU A 448 -14.19 25.61 23.00
CA GLU A 448 -14.75 26.09 21.73
C GLU A 448 -15.61 25.03 21.03
N ALA A 449 -15.19 23.76 21.01
CA ALA A 449 -16.00 22.71 20.40
C ALA A 449 -17.26 22.44 21.21
N LEU A 450 -17.15 22.34 22.54
CA LEU A 450 -18.31 22.12 23.41
C LEU A 450 -19.35 23.23 23.29
N GLN A 451 -18.91 24.49 23.20
CA GLN A 451 -19.80 25.62 22.98
C GLN A 451 -20.50 25.53 21.62
N ARG A 452 -19.76 25.27 20.53
CA ARG A 452 -20.35 25.12 19.19
C ARG A 452 -21.35 23.98 19.10
N ILE A 453 -21.03 22.82 19.70
CA ILE A 453 -21.93 21.67 19.68
C ILE A 453 -23.16 21.96 20.54
N SER A 454 -23.01 22.60 21.71
CA SER A 454 -24.15 23.00 22.56
C SER A 454 -25.06 24.01 21.86
N GLU A 455 -24.51 24.98 21.14
CA GLU A 455 -25.28 25.97 20.38
C GLU A 455 -26.01 25.33 19.19
N TYR A 456 -25.36 24.39 18.49
CA TYR A 456 -25.94 23.69 17.35
C TYR A 456 -27.03 22.68 17.73
N SER A 457 -26.82 21.96 18.83
CA SER A 457 -27.69 20.83 19.22
C SER A 457 -28.74 21.20 20.26
N GLU A 458 -28.63 22.35 20.92
CA GLU A 458 -29.46 22.73 22.08
C GLU A 458 -29.39 21.71 23.24
N ALA A 459 -28.33 20.91 23.29
CA ALA A 459 -28.06 19.95 24.37
C ALA A 459 -26.94 20.45 25.28
N ALA A 460 -27.08 20.22 26.59
CA ALA A 460 -26.03 20.52 27.55
C ALA A 460 -24.99 19.39 27.54
N ILE A 461 -23.72 19.73 27.32
CA ILE A 461 -22.61 18.76 27.27
C ILE A 461 -21.65 19.02 28.42
N THR A 462 -21.41 18.00 29.25
CA THR A 462 -20.47 18.08 30.38
C THR A 462 -19.42 16.99 30.30
N ILE A 463 -18.16 17.32 30.61
CA ILE A 463 -17.08 16.35 30.69
C ILE A 463 -17.09 15.72 32.08
N ARG A 464 -17.13 14.39 32.18
CA ARG A 464 -17.10 13.65 33.45
C ARG A 464 -16.08 12.50 33.39
N GLY A 465 -15.61 12.06 34.55
CA GLY A 465 -14.61 10.99 34.68
C GLY A 465 -13.16 11.46 34.48
N THR A 466 -12.23 10.52 34.52
CA THR A 466 -10.78 10.75 34.39
C THR A 466 -10.18 9.90 33.28
N TYR A 467 -9.10 10.36 32.66
CA TYR A 467 -8.42 9.60 31.60
C TYR A 467 -7.61 8.44 32.19
N PHE A 468 -7.81 7.24 31.65
CA PHE A 468 -7.02 6.06 31.95
C PHE A 468 -6.22 5.62 30.72
N PRO A 469 -4.89 5.40 30.86
CA PRO A 469 -4.07 4.88 29.78
C PRO A 469 -4.57 3.50 29.30
N PRO A 470 -4.34 3.15 28.01
CA PRO A 470 -4.69 1.83 27.46
C PRO A 470 -4.14 0.69 28.34
N GLY A 471 -5.00 -0.27 28.71
CA GLY A 471 -4.63 -1.43 29.52
C GLY A 471 -4.67 -1.22 31.04
N LYS A 472 -5.07 -0.04 31.54
CA LYS A 472 -5.37 0.18 32.97
C LYS A 472 -6.86 0.29 33.20
N GLU A 473 -7.41 -0.61 34.01
CA GLU A 473 -8.80 -0.54 34.44
C GLU A 473 -8.97 0.47 35.59
N PRO A 474 -10.09 1.20 35.63
CA PRO A 474 -10.38 2.13 36.73
C PRO A 474 -10.53 1.39 38.06
N LYS A 475 -10.06 2.01 39.15
CA LYS A 475 -10.25 1.49 40.52
C LYS A 475 -11.71 1.61 40.94
N GLU A 476 -12.12 0.85 41.95
CA GLU A 476 -13.49 0.85 42.48
C GLU A 476 -13.96 2.28 42.83
N GLY A 477 -14.96 2.78 42.10
CA GLY A 477 -15.52 4.13 42.24
C GLY A 477 -15.05 5.18 41.21
N GLU A 478 -14.01 4.90 40.42
CA GLU A 478 -13.54 5.81 39.36
C GLU A 478 -14.14 5.42 38.00
N ARG A 479 -14.40 6.40 37.12
CA ARG A 479 -14.94 6.17 35.77
C ARG A 479 -14.00 6.76 34.72
N LYS A 480 -13.81 6.01 33.62
CA LYS A 480 -13.16 6.50 32.40
C LYS A 480 -13.80 7.79 31.91
N ILE A 481 -13.04 8.64 31.22
CA ILE A 481 -13.52 9.93 30.71
C ILE A 481 -14.63 9.75 29.66
N TYR A 482 -15.73 10.48 29.85
CA TYR A 482 -16.89 10.48 28.97
C TYR A 482 -17.51 11.88 28.85
N LEU A 483 -18.27 12.09 27.78
CA LEU A 483 -19.13 13.25 27.58
C LEU A 483 -20.56 12.88 27.98
N ALA A 484 -21.13 13.61 28.93
CA ALA A 484 -22.53 13.49 29.32
C ALA A 484 -23.34 14.54 28.57
N ILE A 485 -24.28 14.08 27.73
CA ILE A 485 -25.17 14.90 26.90
C ILE A 485 -26.56 14.84 27.54
N GLU A 486 -27.11 15.99 27.90
CA GLU A 486 -28.39 16.09 28.61
C GLU A 486 -29.31 17.08 27.88
N SER A 487 -30.54 16.68 27.54
CA SER A 487 -31.56 17.58 26.96
C SER A 487 -32.98 17.14 27.29
N ALA A 488 -33.95 18.05 27.15
CA ALA A 488 -35.38 17.76 27.22
C ALA A 488 -35.93 17.18 25.90
N ASN A 489 -35.16 17.26 24.81
CA ASN A 489 -35.52 16.75 23.49
C ASN A 489 -34.56 15.63 23.07
N GLU A 490 -35.10 14.48 22.67
CA GLU A 490 -34.32 13.36 22.17
C GLU A 490 -33.53 13.71 20.90
N LEU A 491 -34.13 14.51 20.01
CA LEU A 491 -33.50 14.93 18.76
C LEU A 491 -32.27 15.81 19.02
N ALA A 492 -32.30 16.62 20.08
CA ALA A 492 -31.17 17.45 20.50
C ALA A 492 -29.97 16.59 20.94
N VAL A 493 -30.22 15.53 21.71
CA VAL A 493 -29.19 14.56 22.13
C VAL A 493 -28.58 13.84 20.92
N GLN A 494 -29.41 13.41 19.96
CA GLN A 494 -28.94 12.75 18.74
C GLN A 494 -28.09 13.68 17.85
N LYS A 495 -28.51 14.95 17.70
CA LYS A 495 -27.73 15.96 16.95
C LYS A 495 -26.37 16.21 17.60
N ALA A 496 -26.32 16.30 18.93
CA ALA A 496 -25.08 16.47 19.67
C ALA A 496 -24.14 15.27 19.47
N LYS A 497 -24.67 14.05 19.56
CA LYS A 497 -23.92 12.81 19.33
C LYS A 497 -23.32 12.78 17.92
N ALA A 498 -24.14 13.03 16.90
CA ALA A 498 -23.70 13.01 15.51
C ALA A 498 -22.55 14.00 15.25
N GLU A 499 -22.64 15.20 15.81
CA GLU A 499 -21.59 16.22 15.63
C GLU A 499 -20.31 15.89 16.39
N ILE A 500 -20.40 15.30 17.60
CA ILE A 500 -19.24 14.81 18.35
C ILE A 500 -18.54 13.68 17.56
N THR A 501 -19.31 12.73 17.03
CA THR A 501 -18.79 11.64 16.19
C THR A 501 -18.12 12.18 14.92
N ARG A 502 -18.71 13.20 14.27
CA ARG A 502 -18.12 13.86 13.09
C ARG A 502 -16.76 14.49 13.40
N LEU A 503 -16.64 15.20 14.53
CA LEU A 503 -15.39 15.84 14.94
C LEU A 503 -14.29 14.83 15.28
N ILE A 504 -14.65 13.69 15.88
CA ILE A 504 -13.72 12.59 16.14
C ILE A 504 -13.27 11.97 14.82
N LYS A 505 -14.18 11.70 13.89
CA LYS A 505 -13.88 11.18 12.54
C LYS A 505 -12.90 12.09 11.79
N GLU A 506 -13.18 13.40 11.76
CA GLU A 506 -12.34 14.39 11.08
C GLU A 506 -10.91 14.41 11.64
N GLU A 507 -10.76 14.35 12.97
CA GLU A 507 -9.45 14.36 13.61
C GLU A 507 -8.70 13.02 13.45
N LEU A 508 -9.40 11.88 13.40
CA LEU A 508 -8.79 10.57 13.11
C LEU A 508 -8.26 10.51 11.67
N ILE A 509 -9.04 10.97 10.69
CA ILE A 509 -8.63 11.05 9.28
C ILE A 509 -7.46 12.02 9.13
N ARG A 510 -7.50 13.15 9.85
CA ARG A 510 -6.41 14.13 9.85
C ARG A 510 -5.11 13.54 10.42
N LEU A 511 -5.18 12.79 11.52
CA LEU A 511 -4.02 12.11 12.11
C LEU A 511 -3.39 11.10 11.15
N GLN A 512 -4.23 10.36 10.41
CA GLN A 512 -3.79 9.41 9.40
C GLN A 512 -3.06 10.11 8.24
N ASN A 513 -3.47 11.34 7.90
CA ASN A 513 -2.84 12.15 6.87
C ASN A 513 -1.64 12.99 7.35
N SER A 514 -1.51 13.24 8.67
CA SER A 514 -0.49 14.14 9.24
C SER A 514 0.69 13.42 9.90
N TYR A 515 0.79 12.10 9.82
CA TYR A 515 1.87 11.36 10.49
C TYR A 515 3.24 11.62 9.81
N GLN A 516 3.95 12.65 10.29
CA GLN A 516 5.40 12.75 10.18
C GLN A 516 6.01 11.89 11.30
N PRO A 517 6.97 11.01 11.00
CA PRO A 517 7.66 10.28 12.06
C PRO A 517 8.38 11.27 12.96
N THR A 518 7.93 11.41 14.21
CA THR A 518 8.67 12.11 15.25
C THR A 518 9.97 11.35 15.48
N ASN A 519 11.07 11.94 15.01
CA ASN A 519 12.42 11.44 15.18
C ASN A 519 12.81 11.54 16.67
N LYS A 520 12.43 10.55 17.49
CA LYS A 520 13.00 10.40 18.83
C LYS A 520 14.36 9.73 18.68
N GLY A 521 15.38 10.55 18.49
CA GLY A 521 16.77 10.11 18.54
C GLY A 521 17.05 9.38 19.85
N ARG A 522 17.44 8.10 19.73
CA ARG A 522 18.10 7.33 20.78
C ARG A 522 19.36 6.70 20.20
N TYR A 523 20.38 7.53 20.02
CA TYR A 523 21.76 7.09 20.13
C TYR A 523 22.29 7.67 21.44
N LYS A 524 22.63 6.79 22.38
CA LYS A 524 23.65 7.07 23.39
C LYS A 524 24.95 6.61 22.76
N VAL A 525 25.93 7.50 22.67
CA VAL A 525 27.30 7.12 22.33
C VAL A 525 27.97 6.64 23.63
N LEU A 526 28.64 5.49 23.50
CA LEU A 526 29.19 4.56 24.50
C LEU A 526 28.18 3.60 25.12
#